data_AF-A0A954ECZ8-F1
#
_entry.id   AF-A0A954ECZ8-F1
#
_cell.length_a   1.000
_cell.length_b   1.000
_cell.length_c   1.000
_cell.angle_alpha   90.00
_cell.angle_beta   90.00
_cell.angle_gamma   90.00
#
_symmetry.space_group_name_H-M   'P 1'
#
loop_
_entity.id
_entity.type
_entity.pdbx_description
1 polymer ?
#
loop_
_entity_poly.entity_id
_entity_poly.type
_entity_poly.pdbx_seq_one_letter_code
_entity_poly.pdbx_strand_id
1 'polypeptide(L)'
;MTTITFSEEQPSSSWPGRIAHGIQWVLFVVVMVFVVNYAAGQISRLDWSSISWSPFWLLAAIGVYFLSWVPAAFVWGELITSTGPKLDRYTILRAHYCGHIGKYVPGKALVLVIRAFLLKQAGVKVAVAGVMATAETLMTMATGLLLTLI
;
A
#
# COMPACT_ATOMS: atom_id res chain seq x y z
N MET A 1 -27.59 28.45 24.36
CA MET A 1 -27.33 27.10 23.81
C MET A 1 -27.22 27.27 22.31
N THR A 2 -26.00 27.51 21.82
CA THR A 2 -25.75 28.04 20.47
C THR A 2 -25.33 26.88 19.57
N THR A 3 -26.21 26.50 18.65
CA THR A 3 -25.99 25.41 17.70
C THR A 3 -25.06 25.90 16.59
N ILE A 4 -23.80 25.45 16.59
CA ILE A 4 -22.85 25.73 15.51
C ILE A 4 -23.20 24.79 14.35
N THR A 5 -23.84 25.33 13.31
CA THR A 5 -24.06 24.64 12.04
C THR A 5 -22.78 24.69 11.21
N PHE A 6 -22.09 23.54 11.07
CA PHE A 6 -21.00 23.40 10.12
C PHE A 6 -21.58 23.46 8.70
N SER A 7 -21.31 24.55 7.99
CA SER A 7 -21.58 24.66 6.56
C SER A 7 -20.53 23.85 5.80
N GLU A 8 -20.94 22.69 5.29
CA GLU A 8 -20.10 21.79 4.50
C GLU A 8 -19.88 22.43 3.11
N GLU A 9 -18.79 23.18 2.93
CA GLU A 9 -18.35 23.63 1.60
C GLU A 9 -18.02 22.40 0.74
N GLN A 10 -18.93 22.06 -0.17
CA GLN A 10 -18.70 21.03 -1.19
C GLN A 10 -17.68 21.55 -2.21
N PRO A 11 -16.52 20.89 -2.40
CA PRO A 11 -15.53 21.34 -3.37
C PRO A 11 -16.12 21.24 -4.79
N SER A 12 -16.27 22.38 -5.45
CA SER A 12 -16.78 22.49 -6.82
C SER A 12 -15.74 22.03 -7.85
N SER A 13 -15.54 20.71 -8.00
CA SER A 13 -14.74 20.20 -9.11
C SER A 13 -15.54 20.29 -10.42
N SER A 14 -15.37 21.40 -11.15
CA SER A 14 -16.08 21.73 -12.40
C SER A 14 -15.59 20.98 -13.64
N TRP A 15 -14.72 19.98 -13.49
CA TRP A 15 -14.12 19.28 -14.61
C TRP A 15 -15.06 18.18 -15.11
N PRO A 16 -15.46 18.17 -16.40
CA PRO A 16 -16.22 17.06 -16.95
C PRO A 16 -15.34 15.81 -16.85
N GLY A 17 -15.80 14.77 -16.15
CA GLY A 17 -14.99 13.60 -15.78
C GLY A 17 -14.25 12.91 -16.92
N ARG A 18 -14.66 13.15 -18.18
CA ARG A 18 -13.97 12.69 -19.40
C ARG A 18 -12.62 13.37 -19.62
N ILE A 19 -12.48 14.68 -19.33
CA ILE A 19 -11.23 15.43 -19.48
C ILE A 19 -10.24 15.01 -18.40
N ALA A 20 -10.70 14.89 -17.15
CA ALA A 20 -9.87 14.39 -16.05
C ALA A 20 -9.35 12.96 -16.32
N HIS A 21 -10.21 12.10 -16.88
CA HIS A 21 -9.80 10.75 -17.27
C HIS A 21 -8.78 10.76 -18.42
N GLY A 22 -9.00 11.62 -19.43
CA GLY A 22 -8.06 11.81 -20.54
C GLY A 22 -6.68 12.25 -20.06
N ILE A 23 -6.61 13.22 -19.14
CA ILE A 23 -5.35 13.68 -18.55
C ILE A 23 -4.65 12.58 -17.77
N GLN A 24 -5.39 11.78 -17.00
CA GLN A 24 -4.81 10.64 -16.26
C GLN A 24 -4.15 9.64 -17.22
N TRP A 25 -4.78 9.34 -18.35
CA TRP A 25 -4.22 8.46 -19.37
C TRP A 25 -3.02 9.08 -20.08
N VAL A 26 -3.07 10.36 -20.42
CA VAL A 26 -1.93 11.07 -21.02
C VAL A 26 -0.74 11.07 -20.07
N LEU A 27 -0.93 11.42 -18.80
CA LEU A 27 0.13 11.36 -17.78
C LEU A 27 0.68 9.94 -17.61
N PHE A 28 -0.20 8.93 -17.55
CA PHE A 28 0.22 7.53 -17.48
C PHE A 28 1.11 7.13 -18.67
N VAL A 29 0.72 7.50 -19.89
CA VAL A 29 1.50 7.20 -21.10
C VAL A 29 2.82 7.95 -21.09
N VAL A 30 2.84 9.24 -20.74
CA VAL A 30 4.07 10.05 -20.66
C VAL A 30 5.06 9.45 -19.66
N VAL A 31 4.60 9.12 -18.45
CA VAL A 31 5.43 8.48 -17.42
C VAL A 31 5.93 7.13 -17.90
N MET A 32 5.07 6.31 -18.53
CA MET A 32 5.46 4.99 -19.04
C MET A 32 6.54 5.11 -20.11
N VAL A 33 6.38 6.01 -21.08
CA VAL A 33 7.37 6.26 -22.14
C VAL A 33 8.69 6.75 -21.54
N PHE A 34 8.64 7.66 -20.57
CA PHE A 34 9.84 8.12 -19.86
C PHE A 34 10.56 6.98 -19.14
N VAL A 35 9.84 6.17 -18.35
CA VAL A 35 10.42 5.05 -17.59
C VAL A 35 11.01 4.00 -18.52
N VAL A 36 10.33 3.66 -19.62
CA VAL A 36 10.83 2.69 -20.61
C VAL A 36 12.09 3.23 -21.31
N ASN A 37 12.09 4.49 -21.73
CA ASN A 37 13.26 5.10 -22.38
C ASN A 37 14.44 5.19 -21.40
N TYR A 38 14.19 5.56 -20.14
CA TYR A 38 15.20 5.60 -19.10
C TYR A 38 15.78 4.20 -18.83
N ALA A 39 14.92 3.19 -18.69
CA ALA A 39 15.34 1.81 -18.49
C ALA A 39 16.15 1.28 -19.69
N ALA A 40 15.73 1.59 -20.92
CA ALA A 40 16.45 1.19 -22.14
C ALA A 40 17.84 1.85 -22.23
N GLY A 41 17.97 3.11 -21.81
CA GLY A 41 19.27 3.78 -21.75
C GLY A 41 20.21 3.22 -20.67
N GLN A 42 19.66 2.75 -19.56
CA GLN A 42 20.42 2.12 -18.47
C GLN A 42 20.84 0.69 -18.80
N ILE A 43 19.94 -0.09 -19.42
CA ILE A 43 20.20 -1.50 -19.70
C ILE A 43 21.30 -1.69 -20.75
N SER A 44 21.43 -0.74 -21.69
CA SER A 44 22.53 -0.72 -22.67
C SER A 44 23.89 -0.36 -22.06
N ARG A 45 23.91 0.19 -20.85
CA ARG A 45 25.13 0.56 -20.11
C ARG A 45 25.52 -0.49 -19.07
N LEU A 46 24.69 -1.51 -18.87
CA LEU A 46 24.92 -2.54 -17.87
C LEU A 46 25.79 -3.65 -18.46
N ASP A 47 26.97 -3.86 -17.86
CA ASP A 47 27.79 -5.03 -18.18
C ASP A 47 27.22 -6.27 -17.49
N TRP A 48 26.36 -6.98 -18.22
CA TRP A 48 25.72 -8.22 -17.78
C TRP A 48 26.70 -9.31 -17.35
N SER A 49 27.93 -9.27 -17.83
CA SER A 49 29.02 -10.20 -17.49
C SER A 49 29.59 -10.01 -16.07
N SER A 50 29.34 -8.86 -15.44
CA SER A 50 29.83 -8.53 -14.09
C SER A 50 28.89 -8.96 -12.96
N ILE A 51 27.69 -9.47 -13.29
CA ILE A 51 26.69 -9.87 -12.31
C ILE A 51 27.09 -11.21 -11.68
N SER A 52 27.67 -11.14 -10.48
CA SER A 52 27.93 -12.31 -9.66
C SER A 52 26.67 -12.73 -8.90
N TRP A 53 26.18 -13.93 -9.18
CA TRP A 53 25.04 -14.51 -8.49
C TRP A 53 25.51 -15.17 -7.19
N SER A 54 25.14 -14.60 -6.05
CA SER A 54 25.34 -15.25 -4.75
C SER A 54 24.00 -15.71 -4.17
N PRO A 55 23.71 -17.02 -4.18
CA PRO A 55 22.47 -17.57 -3.61
C PRO A 55 22.32 -17.25 -2.12
N PHE A 56 23.43 -17.17 -1.39
CA PHE A 56 23.41 -16.83 0.03
C PHE A 56 22.90 -15.40 0.26
N TRP A 57 23.42 -14.42 -0.48
CA TRP A 57 22.95 -13.04 -0.39
C TRP A 57 21.50 -12.89 -0.86
N LEU A 58 21.08 -13.67 -1.87
CA LEU A 58 19.70 -13.67 -2.32
C LEU A 58 18.75 -14.20 -1.23
N LEU A 59 19.09 -15.32 -0.59
CA LEU A 59 18.30 -15.87 0.52
C LEU A 59 18.30 -14.93 1.73
N ALA A 60 19.44 -14.32 2.05
CA ALA A 60 19.52 -13.32 3.12
C ALA A 60 18.63 -12.11 2.81
N ALA A 61 18.64 -11.60 1.57
CA ALA A 61 17.78 -10.50 1.16
C ALA A 61 16.29 -10.86 1.23
N ILE A 62 15.90 -12.07 0.81
CA ILE A 62 14.53 -12.57 0.97
C ILE A 62 14.16 -12.60 2.45
N GLY A 63 15.00 -13.19 3.30
CA GLY A 63 14.75 -13.28 4.74
C GLY A 63 14.59 -11.90 5.40
N VAL A 64 15.51 -10.97 5.12
CA VAL A 64 15.46 -9.59 5.63
C VAL A 64 14.24 -8.85 5.10
N TYR A 65 13.86 -9.05 3.84
CA TYR A 65 12.67 -8.44 3.26
C TYR A 65 11.40 -8.89 4.00
N PHE A 66 11.20 -10.20 4.17
CA PHE A 66 10.07 -10.71 4.93
C PHE A 66 10.10 -10.22 6.39
N LEU A 67 11.26 -10.27 7.04
CA LEU A 67 11.40 -9.87 8.43
C LEU A 67 11.09 -8.37 8.64
N SER A 68 11.38 -7.53 7.64
CA SER A 68 11.09 -6.10 7.68
C SER A 68 9.59 -5.79 7.71
N TRP A 69 8.74 -6.68 7.18
CA TRP A 69 7.28 -6.51 7.22
C TRP A 69 6.63 -6.97 8.53
N VAL A 70 7.33 -7.80 9.32
CA VAL A 70 6.83 -8.30 10.60
C VAL A 70 6.42 -7.19 11.59
N PRO A 71 7.24 -6.15 11.87
CA PRO A 71 6.83 -5.08 12.77
C PRO A 71 5.60 -4.32 12.26
N ALA A 72 5.51 -4.07 10.94
CA ALA A 72 4.34 -3.43 10.34
C ALA A 72 3.06 -4.27 10.53
N ALA A 73 3.17 -5.60 10.38
CA ALA A 73 2.07 -6.52 10.61
C ALA A 73 1.59 -6.50 12.06
N PHE A 74 2.51 -6.40 13.03
CA PHE A 74 2.15 -6.31 14.46
C PHE A 74 1.47 -4.99 14.80
N VAL A 75 1.99 -3.86 14.35
CA VAL A 75 1.36 -2.54 14.56
C VAL A 75 -0.05 -2.53 13.99
N TRP A 76 -0.22 -3.04 12.76
CA TRP A 76 -1.55 -3.16 12.14
C TRP A 76 -2.47 -4.12 12.89
N GLY A 77 -1.94 -5.23 13.39
CA GLY A 77 -2.67 -6.17 14.25
C GLY A 77 -3.22 -5.50 15.50
N GLU A 78 -2.38 -4.73 16.19
CA GLU A 78 -2.75 -4.00 17.41
C GLU A 78 -3.81 -2.93 17.14
N LEU A 79 -3.74 -2.25 15.99
CA LEU A 79 -4.77 -1.32 15.56
C LEU A 79 -6.13 -2.02 15.38
N ILE A 80 -6.16 -3.23 14.82
CA ILE A 80 -7.41 -3.96 14.65
C ILE A 80 -7.94 -4.51 15.96
N THR A 81 -7.09 -5.07 16.82
CA THR A 81 -7.53 -5.61 18.12
C THR A 81 -8.09 -4.50 19.02
N SER A 82 -7.60 -3.27 18.88
CA SER A 82 -8.17 -2.09 19.57
C SER A 82 -9.64 -1.81 19.23
N THR A 83 -10.14 -2.34 18.10
CA THR A 83 -11.54 -2.17 17.65
C THR A 83 -12.50 -3.20 18.25
N GLY A 84 -12.00 -4.16 19.05
CA GLY A 84 -12.81 -5.09 19.84
C GLY A 84 -12.52 -6.59 19.63
N PRO A 85 -12.32 -7.10 18.40
CA PRO A 85 -12.06 -8.53 18.18
C PRO A 85 -10.68 -8.96 18.67
N LYS A 86 -10.61 -10.01 19.50
CA LYS A 86 -9.35 -10.68 19.84
C LYS A 86 -8.95 -11.58 18.67
N LEU A 87 -7.97 -11.15 17.89
CA LEU A 87 -7.43 -11.90 16.76
C LEU A 87 -6.18 -12.66 17.17
N ASP A 88 -6.04 -13.88 16.68
CA ASP A 88 -4.78 -14.61 16.80
C ASP A 88 -3.70 -13.98 15.89
N ARG A 89 -2.44 -14.03 16.36
CA ARG A 89 -1.29 -13.46 15.67
C ARG A 89 -1.10 -14.08 14.28
N TYR A 90 -1.41 -15.36 14.12
CA TYR A 90 -1.33 -16.03 12.81
C TYR A 90 -2.34 -15.45 11.82
N THR A 91 -3.57 -15.15 12.27
CA THR A 91 -4.61 -14.57 11.41
C THR A 91 -4.22 -13.18 10.92
N ILE A 92 -3.66 -12.35 11.82
CA ILE A 92 -3.14 -11.02 11.50
C ILE A 92 -2.02 -11.12 10.46
N LEU A 93 -1.02 -11.98 10.72
CA LEU A 93 0.14 -12.14 9.85
C LEU A 93 -0.26 -12.67 8.46
N ARG A 94 -1.16 -13.66 8.42
CA ARG A 94 -1.71 -14.21 7.18
C ARG A 94 -2.46 -13.14 6.39
N ALA A 95 -3.34 -12.37 7.04
CA ALA A 95 -4.08 -11.30 6.37
C ALA A 95 -3.12 -10.23 5.83
N HIS A 96 -2.09 -9.87 6.60
CA HIS A 96 -1.13 -8.84 6.22
C HIS A 96 -0.28 -9.24 5.01
N TYR A 97 0.29 -10.46 4.99
CA TYR A 97 1.09 -10.95 3.87
C TYR A 97 0.25 -11.30 2.64
N CYS A 98 -0.91 -11.95 2.80
CA CYS A 98 -1.79 -12.22 1.65
C CYS A 98 -2.31 -10.92 1.02
N GLY A 99 -2.56 -9.89 1.84
CA GLY A 99 -2.92 -8.56 1.35
C GLY A 99 -1.87 -7.95 0.44
N HIS A 100 -0.57 -8.20 0.69
CA HIS A 100 0.52 -7.71 -0.15
C HIS A 100 0.49 -8.28 -1.57
N ILE A 101 -0.12 -9.45 -1.78
CA ILE A 101 -0.28 -10.03 -3.12
C ILE A 101 -1.27 -9.18 -3.94
N GLY A 102 -2.23 -8.53 -3.28
CA GLY A 102 -3.22 -7.67 -3.92
C GLY A 102 -2.64 -6.49 -4.68
N LYS A 103 -1.39 -6.08 -4.41
CA LYS A 103 -0.71 -4.99 -5.14
C LYS A 103 -0.29 -5.38 -6.56
N TYR A 104 -0.24 -6.67 -6.86
CA TYR A 104 0.22 -7.18 -8.16
C TYR A 104 -0.92 -7.44 -9.14
N VAL A 105 -2.17 -7.37 -8.69
CA VAL A 105 -3.34 -7.56 -9.56
C VAL A 105 -3.96 -6.20 -9.87
N PRO A 106 -4.32 -5.92 -11.13
CA PRO A 106 -4.93 -4.65 -11.50
C PRO A 106 -6.31 -4.49 -10.85
N GLY A 107 -6.35 -3.72 -9.77
CA GLY A 107 -7.55 -3.34 -9.04
C GLY A 107 -7.13 -2.54 -7.80
N LYS A 108 -7.31 -1.21 -7.83
CA LYS A 108 -6.79 -0.25 -6.82
C LYS A 108 -7.17 -0.58 -5.35
N ALA A 109 -8.11 -1.49 -5.12
CA ALA A 109 -8.61 -1.86 -3.80
C ALA A 109 -8.40 -3.34 -3.44
N LEU A 110 -7.72 -4.16 -4.26
CA LEU A 110 -7.68 -5.61 -4.03
C LEU A 110 -6.96 -5.98 -2.73
N VAL A 111 -5.94 -5.20 -2.34
CA VAL A 111 -5.28 -5.32 -1.02
C VAL A 111 -6.29 -5.24 0.13
N LEU A 112 -7.23 -4.28 0.04
CA LEU A 112 -8.28 -4.07 1.04
C LEU A 112 -9.28 -5.22 1.03
N VAL A 113 -9.67 -5.70 -0.16
CA VAL A 113 -10.62 -6.82 -0.31
C VAL A 113 -10.06 -8.10 0.31
N ILE A 114 -8.80 -8.46 0.01
CA ILE A 114 -8.16 -9.67 0.54
C ILE A 114 -8.08 -9.60 2.07
N ARG A 115 -7.62 -8.47 2.61
CA ARG A 115 -7.50 -8.26 4.06
C ARG A 115 -8.87 -8.29 4.75
N ALA A 116 -9.86 -7.60 4.19
CA ALA A 116 -11.20 -7.58 4.74
C ALA A 116 -11.88 -8.96 4.68
N PHE A 117 -11.67 -9.73 3.61
CA PHE A 117 -12.23 -11.08 3.49
C PHE A 117 -11.62 -12.05 4.52
N LEU A 118 -10.30 -12.02 4.70
CA LEU A 118 -9.60 -12.87 5.66
C LEU A 118 -9.95 -12.51 7.11
N LEU A 119 -10.13 -11.22 7.41
CA LEU A 119 -10.52 -10.76 8.73
C LEU A 119 -12.03 -10.93 9.02
N LYS A 120 -12.88 -10.92 7.99
CA LYS A 120 -14.32 -11.22 8.13
C LYS A 120 -14.54 -12.62 8.70
N GLN A 121 -13.73 -13.60 8.29
CA GLN A 121 -13.77 -14.96 8.84
C GLN A 121 -13.47 -15.00 10.35
N ALA A 122 -12.75 -13.99 10.85
CA ALA A 122 -12.41 -13.83 12.26
C ALA A 122 -13.31 -12.80 12.99
N GLY A 123 -14.45 -12.42 12.40
CA GLY A 123 -15.46 -11.57 13.02
C GLY A 123 -15.24 -10.05 12.89
N VAL A 124 -14.23 -9.60 12.15
CA VAL A 124 -13.97 -8.16 11.93
C VAL A 124 -14.90 -7.63 10.83
N LYS A 125 -15.49 -6.45 11.07
CA LYS A 125 -16.29 -5.76 10.05
C LYS A 125 -15.40 -5.32 8.88
N VAL A 126 -15.87 -5.53 7.64
CA VAL A 126 -15.16 -5.16 6.40
C VAL A 126 -14.75 -3.68 6.38
N ALA A 127 -15.65 -2.79 6.83
CA ALA A 127 -15.36 -1.35 6.90
C ALA A 127 -14.19 -1.05 7.85
N VAL A 128 -14.13 -1.71 9.01
CA VAL A 128 -13.04 -1.54 9.98
C VAL A 128 -11.72 -2.02 9.38
N ALA A 129 -11.71 -3.18 8.71
CA ALA A 129 -10.52 -3.68 8.04
C ALA A 129 -9.99 -2.72 6.96
N GLY A 130 -10.89 -2.10 6.18
CA GLY A 130 -10.54 -1.09 5.17
C GLY A 130 -9.96 0.19 5.78
N VAL A 131 -10.60 0.72 6.84
CA VAL A 131 -10.12 1.92 7.54
C VAL A 131 -8.76 1.67 8.19
N MET A 132 -8.55 0.54 8.85
CA MET A 132 -7.27 0.20 9.49
C MET A 132 -6.14 0.01 8.47
N ALA A 133 -6.41 -0.59 7.31
CA ALA A 133 -5.43 -0.69 6.22
C ALA A 133 -5.11 0.69 5.59
N THR A 134 -6.07 1.61 5.57
CA THR A 134 -5.82 3.00 5.14
C THR A 134 -4.98 3.74 6.18
N ALA A 135 -5.28 3.56 7.47
CA ALA A 135 -4.52 4.14 8.58
C ALA A 135 -3.05 3.68 8.56
N GLU A 136 -2.79 2.39 8.29
CA GLU A 136 -1.43 1.86 8.09
C GLU A 136 -0.69 2.57 6.94
N THR A 137 -1.38 2.83 5.83
CA THR A 137 -0.80 3.56 4.70
C THR A 137 -0.42 4.99 5.11
N LEU A 138 -1.31 5.68 5.82
CA LEU A 138 -1.05 7.02 6.35
C LEU A 138 0.11 7.03 7.34
N MET A 139 0.21 6.04 8.22
CA MET A 139 1.34 5.90 9.15
C MET A 139 2.64 5.69 8.40
N THR A 140 2.64 4.85 7.35
CA THR A 140 3.83 4.63 6.53
C THR A 140 4.30 5.91 5.85
N MET A 141 3.37 6.69 5.29
CA MET A 141 3.66 7.99 4.69
C MET A 141 4.17 9.01 5.74
N ALA A 142 3.54 9.06 6.91
CA ALA A 142 3.95 9.92 8.01
C ALA A 142 5.36 9.59 8.50
N THR A 143 5.70 8.30 8.65
CA THR A 143 7.06 7.87 9.01
C THR A 143 8.08 8.31 7.97
N GLY A 144 7.77 8.19 6.68
CA GLY A 144 8.65 8.68 5.61
C GLY A 144 8.89 10.20 5.66
N LEU A 145 7.84 10.97 5.95
CA LEU A 145 7.95 12.41 6.15
C LEU A 145 8.82 12.74 7.37
N LEU A 146 8.59 12.07 8.50
CA LEU A 146 9.35 12.28 9.74
C LEU A 146 10.84 11.97 9.56
N LEU A 147 11.17 10.85 8.88
CA LEU A 147 12.55 10.49 8.57
C LEU A 147 13.26 11.51 7.68
N THR A 148 12.52 12.24 6.84
CA THR A 148 13.09 13.28 5.97
C THR A 148 13.39 14.59 6.74
N LEU A 149 12.72 14.81 7.88
CA LEU A 149 12.85 16.04 8.69
C LEU A 149 13.95 15.95 9.76
N ILE A 150 14.43 14.75 10.07
CA ILE A 150 15.51 14.48 11.04
C ILE A 150 16.84 14.42 10.29
#